data_AF-A0A2I3SI70-F1
#
_entry.id   AF-A0A2I3SI70-F1
#
_cell.length_a   1.000
_cell.length_b   1.000
_cell.length_c   1.000
_cell.angle_alpha   90.00
_cell.angle_beta   90.00
_cell.angle_gamma   90.00
#
_symmetry.space_group_name_H-M   'P 1'
#
loop_
_entity.id
_entity.type
_entity.pdbx_description
1 polymer ?
#
loop_
_entity_poly.entity_id
_entity_poly.type
_entity_poly.pdbx_seq_one_letter_code
_entity_poly.pdbx_strand_id
1 'polypeptide(L)'
;MEQVPSAGRLVQITVTEGYDLKGFKGDTPVTFIRAEFNQVVLGDSAKITVSPEGSAKYNFTSSFEFNPEGGITLDDLAHKPVFLTVTEVLPKEKKQKEEKTLILGQAVVDLLPLLEGQSAFQTTVPLHPVQGSPLETPRSSAKQCSLEVKVLVAEPLLTTAQISGGNLLKVTLEAAYSVPESFIPTGPGQNYMVGLQVPSLGEKDYPILFKNGTLNGNHSEAKACYERTISFVMDASEMHFVFLRLGLIYLEEKEYEKAKKTYMQACKRSPSCLTWLGLGIACYRLEELTEAEDALSEANALNNYNAEVWAYLALVCLKVGRQLEAEQAYKYMIKLKLKDEALLAEIHTLQETVGFGNPSF
;
A
#
# COMPACT_ATOMS: atom_id res chain seq x y z
N MET A 1 -27.76 -12.62 -8.95
CA MET A 1 -27.17 -11.47 -9.66
C MET A 1 -28.12 -10.31 -9.45
N GLU A 2 -27.89 -9.49 -8.42
CA GLU A 2 -28.60 -8.21 -8.33
C GLU A 2 -27.99 -7.28 -9.39
N GLN A 3 -28.78 -6.90 -10.38
CA GLN A 3 -28.39 -5.89 -11.36
C GLN A 3 -28.30 -4.56 -10.64
N VAL A 4 -27.09 -3.99 -10.62
CA VAL A 4 -26.89 -2.58 -10.28
C VAL A 4 -27.66 -1.75 -11.30
N PRO A 5 -28.54 -0.83 -10.89
CA PRO A 5 -29.20 0.05 -11.84
C PRO A 5 -28.14 0.85 -12.62
N SER A 6 -28.24 0.87 -13.95
CA SER A 6 -27.33 1.54 -14.89
C SER A 6 -27.39 3.08 -14.85
N ALA A 7 -27.97 3.65 -13.79
CA ALA A 7 -28.07 5.08 -13.59
C ALA A 7 -26.87 5.55 -12.76
N GLY A 8 -26.24 6.65 -13.17
CA GLY A 8 -25.15 7.21 -12.39
C GLY A 8 -25.63 7.62 -10.99
N ARG A 9 -24.73 7.48 -10.02
CA ARG A 9 -24.99 7.75 -8.60
C ARG A 9 -24.31 9.06 -8.23
N LEU A 10 -25.08 9.96 -7.63
CA LEU A 10 -24.55 11.26 -7.23
C LEU A 10 -23.72 11.12 -5.96
N VAL A 11 -22.44 11.49 -6.03
CA VAL A 11 -21.56 11.64 -4.86
C VAL A 11 -21.60 13.11 -4.44
N GLN A 12 -22.09 13.38 -3.24
CA GLN A 12 -22.21 14.72 -2.69
C GLN A 12 -21.11 14.96 -1.66
N ILE A 13 -20.38 16.07 -1.82
CA ILE A 13 -19.36 16.55 -0.90
C ILE A 13 -19.84 17.86 -0.30
N THR A 14 -20.05 17.87 1.01
CA THR A 14 -20.53 19.01 1.77
C THR A 14 -19.45 19.50 2.72
N VAL A 15 -19.00 20.74 2.56
CA VAL A 15 -18.16 21.40 3.57
C VAL A 15 -19.08 22.15 4.52
N THR A 16 -19.17 21.71 5.77
CA THR A 16 -20.05 22.29 6.79
C THR A 16 -19.39 23.50 7.42
N GLU A 17 -18.24 23.29 8.05
CA GLU A 17 -17.52 24.29 8.83
C GLU A 17 -16.02 24.32 8.49
N GLY A 18 -15.38 25.46 8.74
CA GLY A 18 -13.92 25.60 8.75
C GLY A 18 -13.47 26.16 10.09
N TYR A 19 -12.30 25.72 10.55
CA TYR A 19 -11.75 26.04 11.87
C TYR A 19 -10.35 26.63 11.78
N ASP A 20 -10.07 27.53 12.73
CA ASP A 20 -8.79 28.22 12.91
C ASP A 20 -8.31 28.98 11.65
N LEU A 21 -9.24 29.39 10.76
CA LEU A 21 -8.92 30.11 9.52
C LEU A 21 -8.40 31.52 9.81
N LYS A 22 -7.30 31.91 9.18
CA LYS A 22 -6.69 33.24 9.34
C LYS A 22 -6.31 33.85 8.00
N GLY A 23 -6.56 35.15 7.88
CA GLY A 23 -6.31 35.92 6.67
C GLY A 23 -4.94 36.57 6.65
N PHE A 24 -4.58 37.07 5.48
CA PHE A 24 -3.35 37.82 5.26
C PHE A 24 -3.40 39.23 5.89
N LYS A 25 -4.58 39.89 5.87
CA LYS A 25 -4.74 41.28 6.33
C LYS A 25 -5.46 41.43 7.68
N GLY A 26 -5.84 40.35 8.36
CA GLY A 26 -6.51 40.43 9.67
C GLY A 26 -7.14 39.12 10.15
N ASP A 27 -7.75 39.19 11.33
CA ASP A 27 -8.32 38.03 12.04
C ASP A 27 -9.72 37.60 11.54
N THR A 28 -10.33 38.37 10.64
CA THR A 28 -11.68 38.10 10.08
C THR A 28 -11.70 38.15 8.55
N PRO A 29 -10.94 37.27 7.86
CA PRO A 29 -10.94 37.24 6.39
C PRO A 29 -12.31 36.89 5.83
N VAL A 30 -12.57 37.33 4.59
CA VAL A 30 -13.68 36.83 3.78
C VAL A 30 -13.15 35.71 2.91
N THR A 31 -13.68 34.50 3.06
CA THR A 31 -13.18 33.29 2.40
C THR A 31 -14.26 32.58 1.60
N PHE A 32 -13.87 31.86 0.56
CA PHE A 32 -14.72 30.88 -0.13
C PHE A 32 -13.92 29.61 -0.41
N ILE A 33 -14.64 28.51 -0.66
CA ILE A 33 -14.08 27.19 -0.94
C ILE A 33 -14.37 26.82 -2.38
N ARG A 34 -13.35 26.40 -3.11
CA ARG A 34 -13.50 25.74 -4.41
C ARG A 34 -13.32 24.24 -4.24
N ALA A 35 -14.29 23.46 -4.73
CA ALA A 35 -14.19 22.01 -4.78
C ALA A 35 -13.77 21.55 -6.18
N GLU A 36 -12.78 20.66 -6.25
CA GLU A 36 -12.28 20.09 -7.50
C GLU A 36 -12.11 18.57 -7.36
N PHE A 37 -12.47 17.85 -8.40
CA PHE A 37 -12.25 16.40 -8.48
C PHE A 37 -11.88 16.04 -9.92
N ASN A 38 -10.88 15.18 -10.09
CA ASN A 38 -10.42 14.74 -11.39
C ASN A 38 -10.10 15.90 -12.37
N GLN A 39 -9.43 16.95 -11.85
CA GLN A 39 -9.09 18.19 -12.58
C GLN A 39 -10.30 19.01 -13.07
N VAL A 40 -11.52 18.68 -12.64
CA VAL A 40 -12.74 19.42 -12.94
C VAL A 40 -13.19 20.19 -11.71
N VAL A 41 -13.50 21.48 -11.90
CA VAL A 41 -14.09 22.31 -10.85
C VAL A 41 -15.54 21.90 -10.67
N LEU A 42 -15.89 21.44 -9.46
CA LEU A 42 -17.25 21.05 -9.09
C LEU A 42 -18.10 22.26 -8.68
N GLY A 43 -17.46 23.29 -8.14
CA GLY A 43 -18.12 24.56 -7.82
C GLY A 43 -17.40 25.38 -6.75
N ASP A 44 -17.91 26.59 -6.52
CA ASP A 44 -17.45 27.53 -5.50
C ASP A 44 -18.53 27.75 -4.44
N SER A 45 -18.13 27.84 -3.17
CA SER A 45 -19.00 28.25 -2.09
C SER A 45 -19.36 29.74 -2.19
N ALA A 46 -20.38 30.15 -1.43
CA ALA A 46 -20.56 31.55 -1.11
C ALA A 46 -19.32 32.09 -0.37
N LYS A 47 -19.10 33.41 -0.47
CA LYS A 47 -18.09 34.13 0.32
C LYS A 47 -18.62 34.29 1.74
N ILE A 48 -17.86 33.80 2.71
CA ILE A 48 -18.20 33.80 4.14
C ILE A 48 -17.17 34.62 4.90
N THR A 49 -17.63 35.48 5.79
CA THR A 49 -16.74 36.17 6.74
C THR A 49 -16.40 35.21 7.88
N VAL A 50 -15.11 34.97 8.08
CA VAL A 50 -14.59 34.16 9.19
C VAL A 50 -14.78 34.94 10.50
N SER A 51 -15.21 34.23 11.56
CA SER A 51 -15.39 34.80 12.89
C SER A 51 -14.04 35.19 13.52
N PRO A 52 -14.03 36.07 14.53
CA PRO A 52 -12.79 36.42 15.25
C PRO A 52 -12.06 35.22 15.87
N GLU A 53 -12.78 34.14 16.14
CA GLU A 53 -12.27 32.87 16.66
C GLU A 53 -11.71 31.94 15.56
N GLY A 54 -11.76 32.37 14.29
CA GLY A 54 -11.28 31.60 13.14
C GLY A 54 -12.29 30.59 12.59
N SER A 55 -13.57 30.68 12.97
CA SER A 55 -14.61 29.74 12.52
C SER A 55 -15.42 30.29 11.34
N ALA A 56 -15.80 29.43 10.40
CA ALA A 56 -16.68 29.79 9.28
C ALA A 56 -17.66 28.67 8.95
N LYS A 57 -18.93 29.01 8.73
CA LYS A 57 -19.96 28.05 8.31
C LYS A 57 -20.22 28.20 6.82
N TYR A 58 -19.75 27.23 6.04
CA TYR A 58 -19.88 27.26 4.59
C TYR A 58 -21.19 26.63 4.12
N ASN A 59 -21.59 25.49 4.71
CA ASN A 59 -22.71 24.68 4.26
C ASN A 59 -22.75 24.50 2.73
N PHE A 60 -21.57 24.34 2.14
CA PHE A 60 -21.39 24.30 0.70
C PHE A 60 -21.41 22.86 0.23
N THR A 61 -22.35 22.53 -0.67
CA THR A 61 -22.44 21.20 -1.28
C THR A 61 -22.03 21.28 -2.74
N SER A 62 -21.12 20.39 -3.13
CA SER A 62 -20.75 20.11 -4.52
C SER A 62 -20.97 18.63 -4.81
N SER A 63 -21.03 18.25 -6.07
CA SER A 63 -21.28 16.86 -6.43
C SER A 63 -20.74 16.49 -7.80
N PHE A 64 -20.48 15.20 -7.99
CA PHE A 64 -20.22 14.60 -9.28
C PHE A 64 -20.99 13.28 -9.41
N GLU A 65 -21.14 12.80 -10.64
CA GLU A 65 -21.86 11.57 -10.94
C GLU A 65 -20.86 10.42 -11.12
N PHE A 66 -20.96 9.41 -10.25
CA PHE A 66 -20.26 8.13 -10.38
C PHE A 66 -21.02 7.24 -11.36
N ASN A 67 -20.32 6.63 -12.31
CA ASN A 67 -20.91 5.65 -13.20
C ASN A 67 -19.90 4.51 -13.50
N PRO A 68 -20.25 3.24 -13.17
CA PRO A 68 -19.36 2.11 -13.35
C PRO A 68 -19.09 1.77 -14.83
N GLU A 69 -19.94 2.20 -15.76
CA GLU A 69 -19.82 1.89 -17.19
C GLU A 69 -19.09 2.99 -18.00
N GLY A 70 -18.74 4.12 -17.37
CA GLY A 70 -17.96 5.20 -17.99
C GLY A 70 -18.11 6.54 -17.28
N GLY A 71 -17.21 7.49 -17.56
CA GLY A 71 -17.16 8.77 -16.85
C GLY A 71 -16.26 8.68 -15.62
N ILE A 72 -16.80 8.95 -14.43
CA ILE A 72 -16.08 8.78 -13.15
C ILE A 72 -16.34 7.37 -12.64
N THR A 73 -15.30 6.55 -12.65
CA THR A 73 -15.34 5.13 -12.32
C THR A 73 -14.87 4.87 -10.88
N LEU A 74 -14.87 3.59 -10.47
CA LEU A 74 -14.34 3.18 -9.15
C LEU A 74 -12.84 3.47 -9.03
N ASP A 75 -12.10 3.34 -10.13
CA ASP A 75 -10.65 3.60 -10.17
C ASP A 75 -10.36 5.08 -9.92
N ASP A 76 -11.19 5.98 -10.46
CA ASP A 76 -11.07 7.41 -10.19
C ASP A 76 -11.28 7.73 -8.71
N LEU A 77 -12.28 7.11 -8.08
CA LEU A 77 -12.57 7.26 -6.65
C LEU A 77 -11.44 6.69 -5.76
N ALA A 78 -10.80 5.61 -6.19
CA ALA A 78 -9.75 4.93 -5.44
C ALA A 78 -8.40 5.67 -5.52
N HIS A 79 -8.13 6.38 -6.63
CA HIS A 79 -6.82 6.96 -6.90
C HIS A 79 -6.77 8.49 -6.86
N LYS A 80 -7.93 9.17 -6.96
CA LYS A 80 -7.97 10.63 -7.03
C LYS A 80 -8.73 11.17 -5.83
N PRO A 81 -8.12 12.05 -5.02
CA PRO A 81 -8.84 12.69 -3.94
C PRO A 81 -9.71 13.85 -4.46
N VAL A 82 -10.64 14.29 -3.62
CA VAL A 82 -11.31 15.60 -3.80
C VAL A 82 -10.44 16.68 -3.17
N PHE A 83 -10.21 17.75 -3.91
CA PHE A 83 -9.47 18.91 -3.44
C PHE A 83 -10.43 20.02 -3.03
N LEU A 84 -10.17 20.61 -1.86
CA LEU A 84 -10.89 21.76 -1.34
C LEU A 84 -9.91 22.91 -1.15
N THR A 85 -10.01 23.94 -1.98
CA THR A 85 -9.12 25.10 -1.95
C THR A 85 -9.81 26.26 -1.25
N VAL A 86 -9.25 26.70 -0.11
CA VAL A 86 -9.76 27.85 0.65
C VAL A 86 -9.06 29.11 0.16
N THR A 87 -9.85 30.08 -0.29
CA THR A 87 -9.35 31.33 -0.88
C THR A 87 -9.89 32.53 -0.12
N GLU A 88 -8.99 33.41 0.32
CA GLU A 88 -9.31 34.73 0.88
C GLU A 88 -9.58 35.73 -0.26
N VAL A 89 -10.63 36.53 -0.09
CA VAL A 89 -10.97 37.67 -0.93
C VAL A 89 -10.44 38.92 -0.25
N LEU A 90 -9.48 39.60 -0.89
CA LEU A 90 -8.89 40.81 -0.34
C LEU A 90 -9.81 42.02 -0.58
N PRO A 91 -9.87 42.99 0.35
CA PRO A 91 -10.66 44.21 0.17
C PRO A 91 -10.25 44.97 -1.10
N LYS A 92 -11.24 45.39 -1.90
CA LYS A 92 -11.02 46.21 -3.10
C LYS A 92 -10.39 47.56 -2.71
N GLU A 93 -9.23 47.86 -3.29
CA GLU A 93 -8.67 49.21 -3.24
C GLU A 93 -9.35 50.11 -4.29
N LYS A 94 -9.49 51.41 -3.99
CA LYS A 94 -10.27 52.40 -4.77
C LYS A 94 -9.90 52.52 -6.28
N LYS A 95 -8.85 51.85 -6.76
CA LYS A 95 -8.36 51.87 -8.15
C LYS A 95 -8.40 50.52 -8.88
N GLN A 96 -8.79 49.41 -8.24
CA GLN A 96 -8.79 48.08 -8.88
C GLN A 96 -10.15 47.73 -9.47
N LYS A 97 -10.15 47.19 -10.71
CA LYS A 97 -11.35 46.69 -11.39
C LYS A 97 -11.75 45.28 -10.92
N GLU A 98 -10.79 44.45 -10.52
CA GLU A 98 -11.00 43.05 -10.12
C GLU A 98 -10.70 42.83 -8.64
N GLU A 99 -11.36 41.85 -8.04
CA GLU A 99 -11.06 41.42 -6.67
C GLU A 99 -9.79 40.61 -6.65
N LYS A 100 -8.82 41.04 -5.84
CA LYS A 100 -7.61 40.27 -5.61
C LYS A 100 -7.92 39.14 -4.63
N THR A 101 -7.54 37.93 -4.96
CA THR A 101 -7.70 36.75 -4.10
C THR A 101 -6.35 36.18 -3.69
N LEU A 102 -6.31 35.46 -2.56
CA LEU A 102 -5.13 34.78 -2.06
C LEU A 102 -5.51 33.38 -1.57
N ILE A 103 -4.82 32.35 -2.02
CA ILE A 103 -5.08 30.97 -1.57
C ILE A 103 -4.48 30.80 -0.18
N LEU A 104 -5.32 30.45 0.79
CA LEU A 104 -4.89 30.18 2.16
C LEU A 104 -4.34 28.77 2.29
N GLY A 105 -4.99 27.80 1.64
CA GLY A 105 -4.52 26.43 1.68
C GLY A 105 -5.45 25.49 0.93
N GLN A 106 -5.05 24.22 0.93
CA GLN A 106 -5.75 23.15 0.25
C GLN A 106 -5.93 21.97 1.21
N ALA A 107 -7.14 21.44 1.26
CA ALA A 107 -7.46 20.21 1.98
C ALA A 107 -7.79 19.10 0.98
N VAL A 108 -7.56 17.86 1.42
CA VAL A 108 -7.70 16.66 0.60
C VAL A 108 -8.72 15.76 1.28
N VAL A 109 -9.77 15.36 0.57
CA VAL A 109 -10.80 14.45 1.06
C VAL A 109 -10.68 13.12 0.32
N ASP A 110 -10.43 12.06 1.09
CA ASP A 110 -10.34 10.69 0.60
C ASP A 110 -11.73 10.06 0.48
N LEU A 111 -12.01 9.41 -0.65
CA LEU A 111 -13.28 8.75 -0.94
C LEU A 111 -13.24 7.23 -0.70
N LEU A 112 -12.12 6.69 -0.21
CA LEU A 112 -11.97 5.27 0.18
C LEU A 112 -13.09 4.73 1.07
N PRO A 113 -13.66 5.47 2.05
CA PRO A 113 -14.78 4.93 2.83
C PRO A 113 -15.98 4.50 1.98
N LEU A 114 -16.22 5.11 0.81
CA LEU A 114 -17.27 4.69 -0.11
C LEU A 114 -16.96 3.34 -0.78
N LEU A 115 -15.69 3.06 -1.02
CA LEU A 115 -15.17 1.79 -1.56
C LEU A 115 -15.16 0.69 -0.48
N GLU A 116 -15.13 1.06 0.80
CA GLU A 116 -15.32 0.15 1.93
C GLU A 116 -16.80 -0.19 2.19
N GLY A 117 -17.71 0.35 1.37
CA GLY A 117 -19.15 0.09 1.45
C GLY A 117 -19.97 1.09 2.24
N GLN A 118 -19.36 2.18 2.72
CA GLN A 118 -20.10 3.25 3.39
C GLN A 118 -20.89 4.06 2.36
N SER A 119 -22.12 4.47 2.69
CA SER A 119 -22.91 5.41 1.89
C SER A 119 -22.75 6.86 2.37
N ALA A 120 -22.24 7.07 3.58
CA ALA A 120 -21.98 8.39 4.12
C ALA A 120 -20.87 8.34 5.16
N PHE A 121 -20.05 9.40 5.21
CA PHE A 121 -19.08 9.61 6.27
C PHE A 121 -18.84 11.10 6.52
N GLN A 122 -18.28 11.41 7.69
CA GLN A 122 -17.92 12.76 8.10
C GLN A 122 -16.50 12.74 8.64
N THR A 123 -15.70 13.74 8.26
CA THR A 123 -14.30 13.83 8.62
C THR A 123 -13.84 15.27 8.75
N THR A 124 -12.84 15.50 9.58
CA THR A 124 -12.14 16.78 9.69
C THR A 124 -10.82 16.67 8.95
N VAL A 125 -10.68 17.39 7.84
CA VAL A 125 -9.48 17.37 7.00
C VAL A 125 -8.59 18.56 7.31
N PRO A 126 -7.26 18.35 7.48
CA PRO A 126 -6.34 19.45 7.68
C PRO A 126 -6.25 20.31 6.41
N LEU A 127 -6.17 21.62 6.61
CA LEU A 127 -5.90 22.59 5.55
C LEU A 127 -4.40 22.81 5.47
N HIS A 128 -3.79 22.35 4.38
CA HIS A 128 -2.36 22.48 4.16
C HIS A 128 -2.05 23.84 3.51
N PRO A 129 -1.10 24.61 4.05
CA PRO A 129 -0.71 25.89 3.46
C PRO A 129 -0.10 25.67 2.07
N VAL A 130 -0.41 26.58 1.14
CA VAL A 130 0.27 26.68 -0.16
C VAL A 130 1.41 27.69 -0.09
N GLN A 131 2.35 27.63 -1.03
CA GLN A 131 3.50 28.52 -1.06
C GLN A 131 3.11 30.01 -1.02
N GLY A 132 3.62 30.76 -0.04
CA GLY A 132 3.28 32.18 0.16
C GLY A 132 1.99 32.43 0.95
N SER A 133 1.37 31.39 1.52
CA SER A 133 0.22 31.53 2.42
C SER A 133 0.64 32.01 3.81
N PRO A 134 -0.18 32.86 4.48
CA PRO A 134 0.05 33.22 5.89
C PRO A 134 -0.03 32.01 6.85
N LEU A 135 -0.50 30.85 6.37
CA LEU A 135 -0.56 29.60 7.12
C LEU A 135 0.77 28.82 7.12
N GLU A 136 1.79 29.22 6.34
CA GLU A 136 3.09 28.52 6.25
C GLU A 136 3.95 28.61 7.53
N THR A 137 3.88 29.72 8.26
CA THR A 137 4.69 29.92 9.48
C THR A 137 3.97 29.34 10.70
N PRO A 138 4.38 28.19 11.24
CA PRO A 138 3.76 27.64 12.44
C PRO A 138 4.18 28.51 13.63
N ARG A 139 3.23 29.14 14.31
CA ARG A 139 3.49 29.73 15.63
C ARG A 139 3.42 28.61 16.66
N SER A 140 4.28 28.66 17.67
CA SER A 140 4.51 27.63 18.70
C SER A 140 3.30 27.22 19.57
N SER A 141 2.08 27.70 19.25
CA SER A 141 0.81 27.39 19.92
C SER A 141 -0.42 27.37 19.00
N ALA A 142 -0.27 27.44 17.67
CA ALA A 142 -1.42 27.50 16.75
C ALA A 142 -2.02 26.12 16.48
N LYS A 143 -3.35 25.98 16.62
CA LYS A 143 -4.09 24.81 16.15
C LYS A 143 -4.03 24.75 14.61
N GLN A 144 -3.97 23.54 14.07
CA GLN A 144 -3.95 23.31 12.64
C GLN A 144 -5.29 23.70 12.02
N CYS A 145 -5.27 24.58 11.01
CA CYS A 145 -6.46 24.92 10.23
C CYS A 145 -7.08 23.65 9.63
N SER A 146 -8.40 23.57 9.62
CA SER A 146 -9.09 22.38 9.12
C SER A 146 -10.48 22.70 8.58
N LEU A 147 -11.02 21.76 7.80
CA LEU A 147 -12.39 21.80 7.29
C LEU A 147 -13.14 20.57 7.78
N GLU A 148 -14.39 20.75 8.20
CA GLU A 148 -15.32 19.66 8.43
C GLU A 148 -16.08 19.34 7.14
N VAL A 149 -16.00 18.08 6.72
CA VAL A 149 -16.52 17.62 5.45
C VAL A 149 -17.39 16.39 5.67
N LYS A 150 -18.56 16.40 5.04
CA LYS A 150 -19.48 15.27 4.95
C LYS A 150 -19.57 14.81 3.51
N VAL A 151 -19.42 13.51 3.28
CA VAL A 151 -19.62 12.88 1.98
C VAL A 151 -20.83 11.96 2.06
N LEU A 152 -21.67 12.00 1.02
CA LEU A 152 -22.92 11.23 0.95
C LEU A 152 -23.14 10.68 -0.46
N VAL A 153 -23.59 9.44 -0.53
CA VAL A 153 -24.17 8.78 -1.69
C VAL A 153 -25.49 8.16 -1.26
N ALA A 154 -26.52 8.20 -2.11
CA ALA A 154 -27.84 7.66 -1.76
C ALA A 154 -27.80 6.15 -1.45
N GLU A 155 -26.96 5.39 -2.16
CA GLU A 155 -26.78 3.94 -1.99
C GLU A 155 -25.28 3.58 -2.05
N PRO A 156 -24.85 2.49 -1.39
CA PRO A 156 -23.46 2.04 -1.43
C PRO A 156 -22.95 1.83 -2.86
N LEU A 157 -21.74 2.30 -3.15
CA LEU A 157 -21.15 2.22 -4.49
C LEU A 157 -20.87 0.78 -4.94
N LEU A 158 -20.66 -0.12 -3.99
CA LEU A 158 -20.42 -1.55 -4.20
C LEU A 158 -21.50 -2.37 -3.50
N THR A 159 -21.90 -3.47 -4.13
CA THR A 159 -22.79 -4.47 -3.51
C THR A 159 -22.04 -5.25 -2.42
N THR A 160 -22.77 -5.82 -1.46
CA THR A 160 -22.18 -6.69 -0.42
C THR A 160 -21.40 -7.87 -1.03
N ALA A 161 -21.88 -8.42 -2.15
CA ALA A 161 -21.18 -9.47 -2.87
C ALA A 161 -19.83 -9.01 -3.42
N GLN A 162 -19.78 -7.81 -4.05
CA GLN A 162 -18.54 -7.22 -4.57
C GLN A 162 -17.55 -6.89 -3.45
N ILE A 163 -18.03 -6.41 -2.29
CA ILE A 163 -17.17 -6.14 -1.13
C ILE A 163 -16.62 -7.46 -0.58
N SER A 164 -17.47 -8.48 -0.41
CA SER A 164 -17.05 -9.78 0.13
C SER A 164 -16.12 -10.59 -0.81
N GLY A 165 -16.24 -10.37 -2.12
CA GLY A 165 -15.44 -11.04 -3.14
C GLY A 165 -14.27 -10.21 -3.66
N GLY A 166 -14.14 -8.96 -3.22
CA GLY A 166 -13.11 -8.02 -3.63
C GLY A 166 -12.01 -7.86 -2.59
N ASN A 167 -10.82 -7.47 -3.03
CA ASN A 167 -9.73 -7.08 -2.15
C ASN A 167 -9.48 -5.57 -2.30
N LEU A 168 -9.61 -4.81 -1.21
CA LEU A 168 -9.20 -3.41 -1.17
C LEU A 168 -7.81 -3.31 -0.54
N LEU A 169 -6.81 -2.94 -1.34
CA LEU A 169 -5.46 -2.67 -0.84
C LEU A 169 -5.28 -1.17 -0.64
N LYS A 170 -5.03 -0.76 0.61
CA LYS A 170 -4.63 0.60 0.95
C LYS A 170 -3.12 0.67 1.15
N VAL A 171 -2.46 1.56 0.42
CA VAL A 171 -1.03 1.87 0.61
C VAL A 171 -0.92 3.32 1.07
N THR A 172 -0.48 3.51 2.31
CA THR A 172 -0.24 4.84 2.90
C THR A 172 1.25 5.08 3.03
N LEU A 173 1.76 6.19 2.49
CA LEU A 173 3.15 6.62 2.69
C LEU A 173 3.19 7.60 3.87
N GLU A 174 3.56 7.13 5.05
CA GLU A 174 3.57 7.95 6.28
C GLU A 174 4.79 8.86 6.40
N ALA A 175 5.94 8.44 5.87
CA ALA A 175 7.16 9.24 5.84
C ALA A 175 7.99 8.90 4.60
N ALA A 176 8.70 9.90 4.09
CA ALA A 176 9.64 9.75 2.98
C ALA A 176 10.91 10.53 3.29
N TYR A 177 12.07 9.88 3.15
CA TYR A 177 13.38 10.46 3.42
C TYR A 177 14.06 10.89 2.13
N SER A 178 14.76 12.03 2.18
CA SER A 178 15.47 12.61 1.03
C SER A 178 14.57 12.86 -0.19
N VAL A 179 13.31 13.22 0.05
CA VAL A 179 12.41 13.70 -1.00
C VAL A 179 13.01 14.99 -1.57
N PRO A 180 13.18 15.09 -2.89
CA PRO A 180 13.70 16.31 -3.50
C PRO A 180 12.78 17.49 -3.21
N GLU A 181 13.35 18.68 -3.05
CA GLU A 181 12.59 19.91 -2.77
C GLU A 181 11.52 20.21 -3.83
N SER A 182 11.67 19.70 -5.06
CA SER A 182 10.64 19.75 -6.08
C SER A 182 10.64 18.50 -6.97
N PHE A 183 9.44 17.99 -7.26
CA PHE A 183 9.20 17.00 -8.30
C PHE A 183 9.09 17.72 -9.65
N ILE A 184 10.24 18.06 -10.23
CA ILE A 184 10.30 18.81 -11.50
C ILE A 184 9.97 17.86 -12.66
N PRO A 185 8.87 18.05 -13.41
CA PRO A 185 8.51 17.19 -14.55
C PRO A 185 9.52 17.26 -15.70
N THR A 186 10.32 18.33 -15.75
CA THR A 186 11.27 18.67 -16.82
C THR A 186 12.74 18.33 -16.49
N GLY A 187 13.03 17.69 -15.35
CA GLY A 187 14.35 17.14 -15.02
C GLY A 187 14.52 15.67 -15.46
N PRO A 188 15.67 15.02 -15.21
CA PRO A 188 15.77 13.58 -15.36
C PRO A 188 14.69 12.92 -14.50
N GLY A 189 13.78 12.17 -15.14
CA GLY A 189 12.56 11.66 -14.53
C GLY A 189 12.84 10.92 -13.21
N GLN A 190 12.28 11.43 -12.13
CA GLN A 190 12.36 10.80 -10.82
C GLN A 190 11.38 9.63 -10.81
N ASN A 191 11.90 8.42 -11.00
CA ASN A 191 11.09 7.20 -10.94
C ASN A 191 11.05 6.71 -9.50
N TYR A 192 9.89 6.82 -8.85
CA TYR A 192 9.64 6.15 -7.58
C TYR A 192 8.94 4.83 -7.83
N MET A 193 9.39 3.80 -7.13
CA MET A 193 8.92 2.43 -7.31
C MET A 193 8.69 1.76 -5.97
N VAL A 194 7.52 1.14 -5.78
CA VAL A 194 7.18 0.39 -4.57
C VAL A 194 6.79 -1.02 -4.99
N GLY A 195 7.51 -2.04 -4.50
CA GLY A 195 7.17 -3.44 -4.72
C GLY A 195 6.55 -4.06 -3.48
N LEU A 196 5.30 -4.48 -3.55
CA LEU A 196 4.57 -5.11 -2.44
C LEU A 196 4.10 -6.50 -2.89
N GLN A 197 4.05 -7.46 -1.97
CA GLN A 197 3.29 -8.68 -2.20
C GLN A 197 1.91 -8.54 -1.58
N VAL A 198 0.89 -8.90 -2.35
CA VAL A 198 -0.49 -8.85 -1.93
C VAL A 198 -1.00 -10.29 -1.87
N PRO A 199 -1.53 -10.74 -0.73
CA PRO A 199 -2.21 -12.03 -0.67
C PRO A 199 -3.48 -11.94 -1.52
N SER A 200 -3.53 -12.67 -2.63
CA SER A 200 -4.77 -12.90 -3.37
C SER A 200 -5.59 -13.99 -2.64
N LEU A 201 -6.91 -13.88 -2.69
CA LEU A 201 -7.82 -14.83 -2.06
C LEU A 201 -7.56 -16.24 -2.63
N GLY A 202 -7.01 -17.13 -1.80
CA GLY A 202 -6.84 -18.55 -2.12
C GLY A 202 -5.61 -18.92 -2.96
N GLU A 203 -4.70 -17.99 -3.26
CA GLU A 203 -3.50 -18.25 -4.06
C GLU A 203 -2.21 -17.85 -3.33
N LYS A 204 -1.05 -18.18 -3.94
CA LYS A 204 0.28 -17.72 -3.46
C LYS A 204 0.38 -16.20 -3.58
N ASP A 205 1.10 -15.57 -2.66
CA ASP A 205 1.35 -14.12 -2.62
C ASP A 205 1.74 -13.58 -4.02
N TYR A 206 1.04 -12.54 -4.48
CA TYR A 206 1.27 -11.97 -5.81
C TYR A 206 2.08 -10.66 -5.72
N PRO A 207 3.25 -10.55 -6.38
CA PRO A 207 4.04 -9.33 -6.36
C PRO A 207 3.43 -8.27 -7.28
N ILE A 208 3.20 -7.08 -6.73
CA ILE A 208 2.70 -5.91 -7.44
C ILE A 208 3.70 -4.76 -7.34
N LEU A 209 3.89 -4.07 -8.47
CA LEU A 209 4.75 -2.92 -8.59
C LEU A 209 3.93 -1.65 -8.76
N PHE A 210 4.21 -0.64 -7.94
CA PHE A 210 3.80 0.73 -8.19
C PHE A 210 4.98 1.45 -8.86
N LYS A 211 4.82 1.91 -10.09
CA LYS A 211 5.81 2.76 -10.77
C LYS A 211 5.17 4.08 -11.10
N ASN A 212 5.70 5.17 -10.55
CA ASN A 212 5.16 6.52 -10.77
C ASN A 212 3.64 6.61 -10.47
N GLY A 213 3.17 5.89 -9.44
CA GLY A 213 1.76 5.85 -9.05
C GLY A 213 0.87 4.91 -9.88
N THR A 214 1.41 4.21 -10.88
CA THR A 214 0.66 3.20 -11.66
C THR A 214 0.89 1.80 -11.11
N LEU A 215 -0.19 1.07 -10.83
CA LEU A 215 -0.19 -0.31 -10.34
C LEU A 215 -0.04 -1.30 -11.51
N ASN A 216 1.02 -2.11 -11.49
CA ASN A 216 1.26 -3.16 -12.47
C ASN A 216 1.52 -4.51 -11.77
N GLY A 217 0.75 -5.53 -12.15
CA GLY A 217 0.96 -6.92 -11.75
C GLY A 217 1.94 -7.62 -12.66
N ASN A 218 3.22 -7.26 -12.68
CA ASN A 218 4.21 -7.93 -13.52
C ASN A 218 5.39 -8.43 -12.69
N HIS A 219 5.50 -9.76 -12.59
CA HIS A 219 6.55 -10.46 -11.84
C HIS A 219 7.97 -10.05 -12.29
N SER A 220 8.18 -9.91 -13.61
CA SER A 220 9.48 -9.56 -14.19
C SER A 220 9.90 -8.12 -13.86
N GLU A 221 8.95 -7.19 -13.86
CA GLU A 221 9.23 -5.80 -13.47
C GLU A 221 9.45 -5.67 -11.95
N ALA A 222 8.69 -6.41 -11.12
CA ALA A 222 8.87 -6.43 -9.67
C ALA A 222 10.27 -6.94 -9.29
N LYS A 223 10.73 -8.03 -9.94
CA LYS A 223 12.08 -8.57 -9.78
C LYS A 223 13.15 -7.52 -10.10
N ALA A 224 13.07 -6.88 -11.28
CA ALA A 224 14.01 -5.86 -11.68
C ALA A 224 14.06 -4.68 -10.69
N CYS A 225 12.93 -4.38 -10.03
CA CYS A 225 12.86 -3.35 -9.00
C CYS A 225 13.60 -3.76 -7.72
N TYR A 226 13.40 -4.98 -7.23
CA TYR A 226 14.14 -5.46 -6.06
C TYR A 226 15.64 -5.54 -6.32
N GLU A 227 16.07 -6.02 -7.49
CA GLU A 227 17.47 -6.01 -7.92
C GLU A 227 18.05 -4.59 -7.94
N ARG A 228 17.29 -3.63 -8.50
CA ARG A 228 17.68 -2.23 -8.54
C ARG A 228 17.82 -1.64 -7.14
N THR A 229 16.88 -1.91 -6.23
CA THR A 229 16.93 -1.43 -4.83
C THR A 229 18.20 -1.90 -4.12
N ILE A 230 18.55 -3.18 -4.26
CA ILE A 230 19.78 -3.73 -3.67
C ILE A 230 21.04 -3.08 -4.29
N SER A 231 21.00 -2.70 -5.57
CA SER A 231 22.15 -2.05 -6.24
C SER A 231 22.43 -0.62 -5.77
N PHE A 232 21.41 0.12 -5.30
CA PHE A 232 21.55 1.52 -4.89
C PHE A 232 21.71 1.72 -3.39
N VAL A 233 21.08 0.86 -2.58
CA VAL A 233 20.94 1.09 -1.15
C VAL A 233 21.52 -0.11 -0.42
N MET A 234 22.74 0.03 0.10
CA MET A 234 23.37 -1.02 0.90
C MET A 234 23.12 -0.86 2.41
N ASP A 235 22.64 0.29 2.92
CA ASP A 235 22.57 0.56 4.37
C ASP A 235 21.16 0.94 4.88
N ALA A 236 20.09 0.68 4.13
CA ALA A 236 18.74 0.89 4.67
C ALA A 236 18.42 -0.14 5.77
N SER A 237 17.85 0.34 6.88
CA SER A 237 17.53 -0.47 8.07
C SER A 237 16.49 -1.56 7.78
N GLU A 238 15.61 -1.37 6.79
CA GLU A 238 14.48 -2.25 6.49
C GLU A 238 14.59 -3.00 5.15
N MET A 239 15.79 -3.47 4.79
CA MET A 239 15.98 -4.23 3.54
C MET A 239 15.52 -5.70 3.63
N HIS A 240 15.17 -6.19 4.83
CA HIS A 240 14.83 -7.60 5.05
C HIS A 240 13.78 -8.12 4.06
N PHE A 241 12.68 -7.38 3.88
CA PHE A 241 11.61 -7.75 2.96
C PHE A 241 12.09 -7.79 1.50
N VAL A 242 12.96 -6.87 1.09
CA VAL A 242 13.49 -6.86 -0.29
C VAL A 242 14.29 -8.12 -0.58
N PHE A 243 15.20 -8.53 0.32
CA PHE A 243 15.97 -9.75 0.14
C PHE A 243 15.09 -11.01 0.19
N LEU A 244 14.15 -11.06 1.14
CA LEU A 244 13.24 -12.21 1.28
C LEU A 244 12.39 -12.40 0.01
N ARG A 245 11.84 -11.30 -0.54
CA ARG A 245 10.99 -11.34 -1.74
C ARG A 245 11.77 -11.62 -3.00
N LEU A 246 12.93 -11.00 -3.20
CA LEU A 246 13.77 -11.29 -4.35
C LEU A 246 14.29 -12.73 -4.34
N GLY A 247 14.69 -13.24 -3.17
CA GLY A 247 15.10 -14.63 -3.02
C GLY A 247 14.00 -15.61 -3.42
N LEU A 248 12.75 -15.33 -3.03
CA LEU A 248 11.59 -16.16 -3.38
C LEU A 248 11.34 -16.16 -4.88
N ILE A 249 11.38 -14.99 -5.52
CA ILE A 249 11.26 -14.85 -6.98
C ILE A 249 12.33 -15.71 -7.69
N TYR A 250 13.59 -15.64 -7.24
CA TYR A 250 14.63 -16.48 -7.83
C TYR A 250 14.41 -17.98 -7.61
N LEU A 251 13.82 -18.40 -6.48
CA LEU A 251 13.44 -19.81 -6.28
C LEU A 251 12.34 -20.25 -7.25
N GLU A 252 11.31 -19.42 -7.44
CA GLU A 252 10.18 -19.69 -8.34
C GLU A 252 10.64 -19.78 -9.80
N GLU A 253 11.56 -18.90 -10.21
CA GLU A 253 12.18 -18.90 -11.54
C GLU A 253 13.30 -19.94 -11.69
N LYS A 254 13.56 -20.75 -10.66
CA LYS A 254 14.59 -21.79 -10.61
C LYS A 254 16.03 -21.27 -10.77
N GLU A 255 16.26 -19.99 -10.51
CA GLU A 255 17.58 -19.35 -10.46
C GLU A 255 18.24 -19.56 -9.09
N TYR A 256 18.47 -20.82 -8.69
CA TYR A 256 18.85 -21.18 -7.32
C TYR A 256 20.16 -20.56 -6.84
N GLU A 257 21.15 -20.37 -7.72
CA GLU A 257 22.41 -19.69 -7.38
C GLU A 257 22.21 -18.23 -6.96
N LYS A 258 21.31 -17.52 -7.65
CA LYS A 258 20.96 -16.14 -7.29
C LYS A 258 20.15 -16.14 -6.00
N ALA A 259 19.18 -17.05 -5.86
CA ALA A 259 18.41 -17.22 -4.63
C ALA A 259 19.32 -17.43 -3.42
N LYS A 260 20.27 -18.36 -3.50
CA LYS A 260 21.27 -18.65 -2.45
C LYS A 260 22.02 -17.37 -2.05
N LYS A 261 22.59 -16.65 -3.02
CA LYS A 261 23.34 -15.40 -2.74
C LYS A 261 22.47 -14.34 -2.07
N THR A 262 21.24 -14.16 -2.53
CA THR A 262 20.28 -13.19 -1.98
C THR A 262 19.86 -13.57 -0.55
N TYR A 263 19.51 -14.83 -0.31
CA TYR A 263 19.15 -15.29 1.04
C TYR A 263 20.33 -15.28 2.01
N MET A 264 21.56 -15.55 1.56
CA MET A 264 22.76 -15.37 2.39
C MET A 264 22.93 -13.92 2.86
N GLN A 265 22.67 -12.94 1.99
CA GLN A 265 22.67 -11.54 2.38
C GLN A 265 21.55 -11.23 3.38
N ALA A 266 20.36 -11.80 3.17
CA ALA A 266 19.23 -11.67 4.09
C ALA A 266 19.58 -12.21 5.49
N CYS A 267 20.11 -13.42 5.58
CA CYS A 267 20.47 -14.08 6.84
C CYS A 267 21.54 -13.30 7.61
N LYS A 268 22.50 -12.68 6.92
CA LYS A 268 23.54 -11.85 7.57
C LYS A 268 23.01 -10.57 8.18
N ARG A 269 21.94 -10.00 7.61
CA ARG A 269 21.41 -8.68 8.00
C ARG A 269 20.25 -8.78 8.96
N SER A 270 19.32 -9.69 8.66
CA SER A 270 18.08 -9.87 9.40
C SER A 270 17.70 -11.36 9.34
N PRO A 271 18.36 -12.18 10.18
CA PRO A 271 18.09 -13.61 10.24
C PRO A 271 16.68 -13.87 10.76
N SER A 272 15.97 -14.77 10.07
CA SER A 272 14.63 -15.22 10.42
C SER A 272 14.45 -16.67 9.96
N CYS A 273 13.43 -17.35 10.48
CA CYS A 273 13.06 -18.68 9.98
C CYS A 273 12.90 -18.70 8.46
N LEU A 274 12.23 -17.69 7.88
CA LEU A 274 11.95 -17.64 6.44
C LEU A 274 13.19 -17.39 5.58
N THR A 275 14.13 -16.56 6.05
CA THR A 275 15.37 -16.31 5.31
C THR A 275 16.27 -17.53 5.28
N TRP A 276 16.37 -18.25 6.42
CA TRP A 276 17.14 -19.48 6.53
C TRP A 276 16.47 -20.64 5.79
N LEU A 277 15.13 -20.74 5.83
CA LEU A 277 14.36 -21.67 5.02
C LEU A 277 14.65 -21.44 3.53
N GLY A 278 14.52 -20.21 3.05
CA GLY A 278 14.79 -19.88 1.65
C GLY A 278 16.23 -20.22 1.22
N LEU A 279 17.22 -19.99 2.08
CA LEU A 279 18.60 -20.43 1.84
C LEU A 279 18.70 -21.95 1.76
N GLY A 280 18.09 -22.67 2.70
CA GLY A 280 18.06 -24.12 2.74
C GLY A 280 17.41 -24.75 1.50
N ILE A 281 16.30 -24.17 1.03
CA ILE A 281 15.64 -24.57 -0.22
C ILE A 281 16.58 -24.37 -1.41
N ALA A 282 17.23 -23.20 -1.50
CA ALA A 282 18.16 -22.91 -2.59
C ALA A 282 19.33 -23.92 -2.61
N CYS A 283 19.96 -24.17 -1.47
CA CYS A 283 21.04 -25.17 -1.34
C CYS A 283 20.54 -26.59 -1.68
N TYR A 284 19.36 -26.99 -1.20
CA TYR A 284 18.78 -28.30 -1.50
C TYR A 284 18.57 -28.50 -3.00
N ARG A 285 18.04 -27.48 -3.69
CA ARG A 285 17.81 -27.50 -5.14
C ARG A 285 19.11 -27.48 -5.95
N LEU A 286 20.21 -26.99 -5.36
CA LEU A 286 21.57 -27.05 -5.91
C LEU A 286 22.30 -28.37 -5.61
N GLU A 287 21.66 -29.31 -4.91
CA GLU A 287 22.27 -30.57 -4.43
C GLU A 287 23.40 -30.38 -3.40
N GLU A 288 23.46 -29.20 -2.77
CA GLU A 288 24.41 -28.86 -1.70
C GLU A 288 23.80 -29.27 -0.35
N LEU A 289 23.74 -30.58 -0.10
CA LEU A 289 22.95 -31.15 1.00
C LEU A 289 23.46 -30.73 2.40
N THR A 290 24.76 -30.53 2.57
CA THR A 290 25.35 -30.11 3.85
C THR A 290 24.93 -28.67 4.19
N GLU A 291 25.09 -27.75 3.25
CA GLU A 291 24.69 -26.35 3.41
C GLU A 291 23.17 -26.20 3.55
N ALA A 292 22.40 -27.05 2.87
CA ALA A 292 20.95 -27.11 3.02
C ALA A 292 20.57 -27.50 4.45
N GLU A 293 21.20 -28.55 4.99
CA GLU A 293 20.98 -28.99 6.37
C GLU A 293 21.31 -27.91 7.40
N ASP A 294 22.47 -27.27 7.26
CA ASP A 294 22.90 -26.20 8.17
C ASP A 294 21.88 -25.06 8.17
N ALA A 295 21.47 -24.58 6.98
CA ALA A 295 20.50 -23.51 6.86
C ALA A 295 19.11 -23.90 7.39
N LEU A 296 18.63 -25.12 7.12
CA LEU A 296 17.34 -25.60 7.62
C LEU A 296 17.36 -25.83 9.13
N SER A 297 18.50 -26.20 9.71
CA SER A 297 18.67 -26.34 11.15
C SER A 297 18.56 -24.98 11.85
N GLU A 298 19.18 -23.93 11.30
CA GLU A 298 18.99 -22.55 11.76
C GLU A 298 17.53 -22.09 11.63
N ALA A 299 16.88 -22.42 10.50
CA ALA A 299 15.46 -22.10 10.30
C ALA A 299 14.56 -22.76 11.37
N ASN A 300 14.84 -24.03 11.70
CA ASN A 300 14.11 -24.80 12.70
C ASN A 300 14.37 -24.29 14.12
N ALA A 301 15.61 -23.88 14.43
CA ALA A 301 15.96 -23.29 15.71
C ALA A 301 15.19 -21.99 15.98
N LEU A 302 14.94 -21.19 14.93
CA LEU A 302 14.17 -19.95 15.02
C LEU A 302 12.65 -20.17 15.06
N ASN A 303 12.13 -21.16 14.33
CA ASN A 303 10.72 -21.54 14.38
C ASN A 303 10.52 -23.02 14.04
N ASN A 304 10.35 -23.82 15.09
CA ASN A 304 10.11 -25.26 14.99
C ASN A 304 8.64 -25.63 14.70
N TYR A 305 7.75 -24.66 14.51
CA TYR A 305 6.35 -24.87 14.10
C TYR A 305 6.15 -24.67 12.59
N ASN A 306 7.20 -24.34 11.83
CA ASN A 306 7.10 -24.21 10.38
C ASN A 306 7.12 -25.60 9.71
N ALA A 307 5.97 -26.02 9.17
CA ALA A 307 5.84 -27.32 8.51
C ALA A 307 6.75 -27.50 7.27
N GLU A 308 7.03 -26.41 6.56
CA GLU A 308 7.87 -26.43 5.35
C GLU A 308 9.34 -26.67 5.68
N VAL A 309 9.83 -26.13 6.80
CA VAL A 309 11.18 -26.44 7.31
C VAL A 309 11.33 -27.93 7.57
N TRP A 310 10.36 -28.55 8.25
CA TRP A 310 10.36 -30.00 8.49
C TRP A 310 10.26 -30.82 7.20
N ALA A 311 9.51 -30.33 6.21
CA ALA A 311 9.40 -30.96 4.90
C ALA A 311 10.76 -31.02 4.18
N TYR A 312 11.48 -29.90 4.14
CA TYR A 312 12.81 -29.86 3.54
C TYR A 312 13.87 -30.62 4.35
N LEU A 313 13.80 -30.63 5.68
CA LEU A 313 14.66 -31.49 6.50
C LEU A 313 14.42 -32.97 6.20
N ALA A 314 13.16 -33.39 6.00
CA ALA A 314 12.84 -34.76 5.60
C ALA A 314 13.46 -35.09 4.24
N LEU A 315 13.32 -34.19 3.25
CA LEU A 315 13.94 -34.35 1.92
C LEU A 315 15.47 -34.48 1.98
N VAL A 316 16.14 -33.66 2.79
CA VAL A 316 17.59 -33.76 3.01
C VAL A 316 17.95 -35.12 3.63
N CYS A 317 17.26 -35.53 4.69
CA CYS A 317 17.53 -36.81 5.36
C CYS A 317 17.31 -38.02 4.43
N LEU A 318 16.26 -37.98 3.60
CA LEU A 318 15.99 -39.01 2.59
C LEU A 318 17.15 -39.12 1.58
N LYS A 319 17.66 -38.00 1.06
CA LYS A 319 18.79 -38.00 0.11
C LYS A 319 20.10 -38.46 0.74
N VAL A 320 20.35 -38.11 2.00
CA VAL A 320 21.57 -38.50 2.73
C VAL A 320 21.52 -39.96 3.21
N GLY A 321 20.33 -40.57 3.30
CA GLY A 321 20.17 -41.95 3.79
C GLY A 321 19.95 -42.06 5.31
N ARG A 322 19.54 -40.97 5.97
CA ARG A 322 19.29 -40.92 7.43
C ARG A 322 17.85 -41.27 7.75
N GLN A 323 17.59 -42.56 7.92
CA GLN A 323 16.23 -43.11 8.00
C GLN A 323 15.43 -42.60 9.20
N LEU A 324 16.01 -42.65 10.41
CA LEU A 324 15.28 -42.29 11.64
C LEU A 324 14.90 -40.81 11.63
N GLU A 325 15.83 -39.96 11.20
CA GLU A 325 15.67 -38.52 11.10
C GLU A 325 14.65 -38.13 10.02
N ALA A 326 14.67 -38.83 8.87
CA ALA A 326 13.67 -38.64 7.82
C ALA A 326 12.25 -38.95 8.31
N GLU A 327 12.05 -40.07 9.00
CA GLU A 327 10.74 -40.45 9.57
C GLU A 327 10.28 -39.46 10.63
N GLN A 328 11.20 -38.98 11.48
CA GLN A 328 10.89 -37.99 12.51
C GLN A 328 10.46 -36.67 11.86
N ALA A 329 11.25 -36.13 10.94
CA ALA A 329 10.95 -34.88 10.24
C ALA A 329 9.60 -34.96 9.49
N TYR A 330 9.34 -36.09 8.82
CA TYR A 330 8.06 -36.35 8.17
C TYR A 330 6.88 -36.32 9.15
N LYS A 331 6.99 -36.98 10.32
CA LYS A 331 5.94 -36.95 11.35
C LYS A 331 5.63 -35.53 11.85
N TYR A 332 6.65 -34.70 12.03
CA TYR A 332 6.46 -33.30 12.44
C TYR A 332 5.82 -32.46 11.33
N MET A 333 6.25 -32.64 10.07
CA MET A 333 5.66 -31.99 8.91
C MET A 333 4.15 -32.26 8.80
N ILE A 334 3.72 -33.52 8.96
CA ILE A 334 2.29 -33.89 8.95
C ILE A 334 1.55 -33.33 10.18
N LYS A 335 2.15 -33.43 11.38
CA LYS A 335 1.56 -32.89 12.62
C LYS A 335 1.29 -31.37 12.51
N LEU A 336 2.18 -30.66 11.84
CA LEU A 336 2.10 -29.20 11.62
C LEU A 336 1.26 -28.83 10.40
N LYS A 337 0.69 -29.81 9.69
CA LYS A 337 -0.24 -29.62 8.57
C LYS A 337 0.38 -28.84 7.41
N LEU A 338 1.45 -29.39 6.81
CA LEU A 338 1.96 -28.88 5.53
C LEU A 338 0.82 -28.74 4.52
N LYS A 339 0.73 -27.56 3.91
CA LYS A 339 -0.30 -27.24 2.90
C LYS A 339 0.18 -27.40 1.46
N ASP A 340 1.49 -27.38 1.23
CA ASP A 340 2.06 -27.48 -0.11
C ASP A 340 1.96 -28.93 -0.62
N GLU A 341 0.94 -29.19 -1.44
CA GLU A 341 0.67 -30.51 -2.01
C GLU A 341 1.78 -30.98 -2.97
N ALA A 342 2.44 -30.04 -3.67
CA ALA A 342 3.51 -30.38 -4.60
C ALA A 342 4.76 -30.84 -3.84
N LEU A 343 5.11 -30.15 -2.75
CA LEU A 343 6.20 -30.55 -1.87
C LEU A 343 5.91 -31.89 -1.17
N LEU A 344 4.67 -32.12 -0.76
CA LEU A 344 4.26 -33.40 -0.20
C LEU A 344 4.41 -34.55 -1.23
N ALA A 345 4.00 -34.32 -2.48
CA ALA A 345 4.17 -35.29 -3.56
C ALA A 345 5.65 -35.57 -3.89
N GLU A 346 6.51 -34.54 -3.85
CA GLU A 346 7.96 -34.69 -4.01
C GLU A 346 8.55 -35.61 -2.92
N ILE A 347 8.17 -35.41 -1.67
CA ILE A 347 8.60 -36.24 -0.53
C ILE A 347 8.18 -37.70 -0.73
N HIS A 348 6.91 -37.93 -1.08
CA HIS A 348 6.40 -39.29 -1.30
C HIS A 348 7.12 -40.02 -2.43
N THR A 349 7.34 -39.34 -3.55
CA THR A 349 8.09 -39.90 -4.69
C THR A 349 9.50 -40.30 -4.26
N LEU A 350 10.17 -39.46 -3.46
CA LEU A 350 11.50 -39.76 -2.96
C LEU A 350 11.49 -40.93 -1.96
N GLN A 351 10.52 -40.99 -1.04
CA GLN A 351 10.34 -42.10 -0.10
C GLN A 351 10.17 -43.45 -0.82
N GLU A 352 9.35 -43.49 -1.88
CA GLU A 352 9.18 -44.69 -2.71
C GLU A 352 10.49 -45.09 -3.40
N THR A 353 11.26 -44.11 -3.87
CA THR A 353 12.54 -44.34 -4.54
C THR A 353 13.59 -44.90 -3.60
N VAL A 354 13.69 -44.37 -2.38
CA VAL A 354 14.70 -44.80 -1.39
C VAL A 354 14.24 -45.98 -0.52
N GLY A 355 12.94 -46.26 -0.47
CA GLY A 355 12.35 -47.37 0.27
C GLY A 355 12.23 -47.17 1.79
N PHE A 356 12.33 -45.94 2.29
CA PHE A 356 12.17 -45.62 3.71
C PHE A 356 11.59 -44.22 3.93
N GLY A 357 11.29 -43.87 5.19
CA GLY A 357 10.90 -42.52 5.59
C GLY A 357 9.40 -42.26 5.60
N ASN A 358 8.59 -43.10 4.97
CA ASN A 358 7.14 -43.11 5.17
C ASN A 358 6.80 -44.09 6.30
N PRO A 359 6.19 -43.61 7.41
CA PRO A 359 5.90 -44.43 8.59
C PRO A 359 4.80 -45.49 8.38
N SER A 360 4.23 -45.58 7.18
CA SER A 360 3.26 -46.61 6.80
C SER A 360 3.90 -47.85 6.14
N PHE A 361 5.21 -47.84 5.89
CA PHE A 361 5.95 -49.00 5.41
C PHE A 361 6.42 -49.92 6.53
#